data_AF-A0A2P2KYG1-F1
#
_entry.id   AF-A0A2P2KYG1-F1
#
_cell.length_a   1.000
_cell.length_b   1.000
_cell.length_c   1.000
_cell.angle_alpha   90.00
_cell.angle_beta   90.00
_cell.angle_gamma   90.00
#
_symmetry.space_group_name_H-M   'P 1'
#
loop_
_entity.id
_entity.type
_entity.pdbx_description
1 polymer ?
#
loop_
_entity_poly.entity_id
_entity_poly.type
_entity_poly.pdbx_seq_one_letter_code
_entity_poly.pdbx_strand_id
1 'polypeptide(L)'
;MRLKGYPEEEERKIEEYREISMRLKGYPEEDVIKARKLVSSFITAAEEVEEKIEEAAEKGELTELVLMVIWNRLDLARRDDEKDVVRSLDLLYRRVETEILKREATPGMRLLNDLLNMYDGFDYDGWLKKCQKCMIDTFPREDPFSILVPPGFDIDKHQGPLRPPLEVDDTLLRVDFVREVDALLQEVRHEQSEAQNAEGLDPESVAIKLKQQEKQRTIRQVEALLDLAINLNW
;
A
#
# COMPACT_ATOMS: atom_id res chain seq x y z
N MET A 1 30.14 42.75 22.23
CA MET A 1 30.00 42.02 20.96
C MET A 1 28.52 41.73 20.77
N ARG A 2 27.84 42.42 19.85
CA ARG A 2 26.41 42.23 19.57
C ARG A 2 26.23 41.08 18.58
N LEU A 3 25.33 40.16 18.91
CA LEU A 3 24.78 39.15 18.00
C LEU A 3 24.11 39.86 16.81
N LYS A 4 24.61 39.60 15.60
CA LYS A 4 23.92 39.87 14.33
C LYS A 4 23.84 38.53 13.59
N GLY A 5 22.81 37.74 13.89
CA GLY A 5 22.23 36.85 12.89
C GLY A 5 21.38 37.72 11.96
N TYR A 6 21.46 37.48 10.66
CA TYR A 6 20.99 38.42 9.63
C TYR A 6 19.46 38.32 9.46
N PRO A 7 18.71 39.45 9.45
CA PRO A 7 17.25 39.46 9.24
C PRO A 7 16.82 38.79 7.93
N GLU A 8 17.71 38.72 6.93
CA GLU A 8 17.47 38.04 5.66
C GLU A 8 17.35 36.50 5.79
N GLU A 9 18.02 35.86 6.75
CA GLU A 9 17.88 34.43 7.02
C GLU A 9 16.56 34.12 7.75
N GLU A 10 16.13 35.02 8.65
CA GLU A 10 14.83 34.93 9.31
C GLU A 10 13.68 35.17 8.31
N GLU A 11 13.81 36.14 7.40
CA GLU A 11 12.82 36.40 6.35
C GLU A 11 12.68 35.21 5.37
N ARG A 12 13.80 34.58 4.98
CA ARG A 12 13.76 33.36 4.15
C ARG A 12 13.05 32.21 4.86
N LYS A 13 13.37 31.97 6.13
CA LYS A 13 12.67 30.96 6.94
C LYS A 13 11.17 31.25 7.03
N ILE A 14 10.77 32.51 7.25
CA ILE A 14 9.35 32.90 7.34
C ILE A 14 8.61 32.65 6.01
N GLU A 15 9.21 32.98 4.88
CA GLU A 15 8.60 32.74 3.57
C GLU A 15 8.48 31.25 3.27
N GLU A 16 9.50 30.48 3.63
CA GLU A 16 9.52 29.03 3.56
C GLU A 16 8.44 28.35 4.43
N TYR A 17 8.26 28.80 5.68
CA TYR A 17 7.18 28.35 6.56
C TYR A 17 5.78 28.73 6.02
N ARG A 18 5.67 29.88 5.34
CA ARG A 18 4.45 30.29 4.65
C ARG A 18 4.13 29.37 3.49
N GLU A 19 5.10 29.03 2.65
CA GLU A 19 4.91 28.12 1.51
C GLU A 19 4.37 26.76 1.95
N ILE A 20 4.95 26.15 2.99
CA ILE A 20 4.46 24.89 3.58
C ILE A 20 3.01 25.04 4.06
N SER A 21 2.71 26.16 4.74
CA SER A 21 1.37 26.43 5.26
C SER A 21 0.34 26.67 4.15
N MET A 22 0.77 27.14 2.97
CA MET A 22 -0.12 27.38 1.83
C MET A 22 -0.58 26.08 1.16
N ARG A 23 0.14 24.96 1.31
CA ARG A 23 -0.20 23.68 0.65
C ARG A 23 -1.55 23.11 1.07
N LEU A 24 -2.05 23.50 2.25
CA LEU A 24 -3.35 23.05 2.78
C LEU A 24 -4.49 24.05 2.55
N LYS A 25 -4.23 25.23 1.96
CA LYS A 25 -5.25 26.29 1.77
C LYS A 25 -6.39 25.90 0.81
N GLY A 26 -6.20 24.87 -0.02
CA GLY A 26 -7.21 24.37 -0.96
C GLY A 26 -8.20 23.38 -0.35
N TYR A 27 -8.00 22.94 0.88
CA TYR A 27 -8.85 21.95 1.56
C TYR A 27 -9.84 22.62 2.52
N PRO A 28 -11.01 22.01 2.78
CA PRO A 28 -11.93 22.49 3.79
C PRO A 28 -11.25 22.61 5.15
N GLU A 29 -11.37 23.76 5.80
CA GLU A 29 -10.64 24.07 7.04
C GLU A 29 -10.99 23.09 8.17
N GLU A 30 -12.25 22.65 8.25
CA GLU A 30 -12.70 21.65 9.21
C GLU A 30 -11.97 20.31 9.04
N ASP A 31 -11.73 19.88 7.80
CA ASP A 31 -11.07 18.60 7.51
C ASP A 31 -9.57 18.70 7.76
N VAL A 32 -8.96 19.85 7.47
CA VAL A 32 -7.56 20.12 7.85
C VAL A 32 -7.40 20.09 9.37
N ILE A 33 -8.35 20.66 10.12
CA ILE A 33 -8.33 20.63 11.59
C ILE A 33 -8.46 19.19 12.10
N LYS A 34 -9.39 18.39 11.55
CA LYS A 34 -9.55 16.98 11.92
C LYS A 34 -8.28 16.19 11.64
N ALA A 35 -7.70 16.30 10.44
CA ALA A 35 -6.46 15.64 10.08
C ALA A 35 -5.29 16.04 11.00
N ARG A 36 -5.16 17.32 11.34
CA ARG A 36 -4.16 17.81 12.30
C ARG A 36 -4.34 17.22 13.70
N LYS A 37 -5.58 17.12 14.18
CA LYS A 37 -5.90 16.50 15.47
C LYS A 37 -5.56 15.01 15.47
N LEU A 38 -5.91 14.31 14.41
CA LEU A 38 -5.62 12.88 14.25
C LEU A 38 -4.11 12.61 14.25
N VAL A 39 -3.34 13.34 13.44
CA VAL A 39 -1.87 13.23 13.41
C VAL A 39 -1.24 13.55 14.77
N SER A 40 -1.72 14.59 15.45
CA SER A 40 -1.28 14.88 16.83
C SER A 40 -1.61 13.74 17.79
N SER A 41 -2.75 13.06 17.62
CA SER A 41 -3.14 11.94 18.47
C SER A 41 -2.24 10.71 18.28
N PHE A 42 -1.74 10.47 17.06
CA PHE A 42 -0.76 9.41 16.76
C PHE A 42 0.58 9.69 17.41
N ILE A 43 1.08 10.92 17.27
CA ILE A 43 2.38 11.33 17.85
C ILE A 43 2.35 11.20 19.38
N THR A 44 1.23 11.54 20.02
CA THR A 44 1.09 11.44 21.47
C THR A 44 0.85 10.00 21.97
N ALA A 45 0.36 9.10 21.10
CA ALA A 45 0.02 7.73 21.49
C ALA A 45 1.25 6.84 21.79
N ALA A 46 2.43 7.23 21.30
CA ALA A 46 3.69 6.52 21.53
C ALA A 46 3.59 5.00 21.28
N GLU A 47 3.44 4.18 22.34
CA GLU A 47 3.35 2.72 22.24
C GLU A 47 2.01 2.23 21.63
N GLU A 48 0.92 2.98 21.80
CA GLU A 48 -0.42 2.64 21.29
C GLU A 48 -0.67 3.18 19.87
N VAL A 49 0.38 3.65 19.19
CA VAL A 49 0.24 4.30 17.87
C VAL A 49 -0.30 3.34 16.81
N GLU A 50 0.08 2.06 16.85
CA GLU A 50 -0.37 1.04 15.90
C GLU A 50 -1.88 0.80 16.02
N GLU A 51 -2.37 0.57 17.24
CA GLU A 51 -3.80 0.37 17.51
C GLU A 51 -4.63 1.58 17.07
N LYS A 52 -4.14 2.80 17.31
CA LYS A 52 -4.84 4.02 16.86
C LYS A 52 -4.86 4.17 15.35
N ILE A 53 -3.80 3.77 14.65
CA ILE A 53 -3.78 3.82 13.19
C ILE A 53 -4.80 2.82 12.64
N GLU A 54 -4.87 1.60 13.19
CA GLU A 54 -5.86 0.59 12.80
C GLU A 54 -7.29 1.07 13.08
N GLU A 55 -7.58 1.60 14.27
CA GLU A 55 -8.90 2.17 14.58
C GLU A 55 -9.30 3.32 13.64
N ALA A 56 -8.37 4.23 13.36
CA ALA A 56 -8.61 5.34 12.44
C ALA A 56 -8.82 4.84 11.01
N ALA A 57 -8.11 3.77 10.63
CA ALA A 57 -8.30 3.10 9.35
C ALA A 57 -9.73 2.54 9.28
N GLU A 58 -10.17 1.77 10.28
CA GLU A 58 -11.51 1.18 10.35
C GLU A 58 -12.61 2.23 10.20
N LYS A 59 -12.47 3.37 10.92
CA LYS A 59 -13.39 4.52 10.88
C LYS A 59 -13.34 5.30 9.55
N GLY A 60 -12.38 5.01 8.66
CA GLY A 60 -12.22 5.70 7.39
C GLY A 60 -11.64 7.11 7.53
N GLU A 61 -10.91 7.38 8.61
CA GLU A 61 -10.34 8.70 8.91
C GLU A 61 -8.94 8.90 8.31
N LEU A 62 -8.25 7.80 7.95
CA LEU A 62 -6.99 7.85 7.22
C LEU A 62 -7.25 8.24 5.77
N THR A 63 -6.90 9.48 5.41
CA THR A 63 -7.09 10.06 4.08
C THR A 63 -5.78 10.65 3.57
N GLU A 64 -5.71 10.98 2.28
CA GLU A 64 -4.56 11.69 1.70
C GLU A 64 -4.23 12.99 2.46
N LEU A 65 -5.26 13.68 2.99
CA LEU A 65 -5.06 14.89 3.79
C LEU A 65 -4.26 14.61 5.08
N VAL A 66 -4.40 13.43 5.68
CA VAL A 66 -3.60 13.00 6.84
C VAL A 66 -2.13 12.85 6.44
N LEU A 67 -1.84 12.21 5.30
CA LEU A 67 -0.49 12.09 4.75
C LEU A 67 0.12 13.47 4.47
N MET A 68 -0.63 14.39 3.86
CA MET A 68 -0.17 15.76 3.62
C MET A 68 0.17 16.51 4.91
N VAL A 69 -0.62 16.31 5.98
CA VAL A 69 -0.33 16.92 7.29
C VAL A 69 0.93 16.35 7.91
N ILE A 70 1.15 15.03 7.83
CA ILE A 70 2.40 14.40 8.31
C ILE A 70 3.58 14.92 7.49
N TRP A 71 3.44 14.96 6.17
CA TRP A 71 4.47 15.44 5.26
C TRP A 71 4.86 16.90 5.51
N ASN A 72 3.89 17.78 5.77
CA ASN A 72 4.17 19.16 6.15
C ASN A 72 4.97 19.23 7.47
N ARG A 73 4.64 18.43 8.49
CA ARG A 73 5.44 18.37 9.73
C ARG A 73 6.84 17.82 9.48
N LEU A 74 6.96 16.88 8.56
CA LEU A 74 8.23 16.27 8.18
C LEU A 74 9.13 17.27 7.43
N ASP A 75 8.56 18.11 6.54
CA ASP A 75 9.27 19.21 5.86
C ASP A 75 9.79 20.24 6.88
N LEU A 76 8.98 20.58 7.89
CA LEU A 76 9.40 21.47 8.99
C LEU A 76 10.57 20.85 9.79
N ALA A 77 10.42 19.61 10.25
CA ALA A 77 11.45 18.92 11.04
C ALA A 77 12.78 18.76 10.28
N ARG A 78 12.72 18.55 8.95
CA ARG A 78 13.92 18.51 8.10
C ARG A 78 14.64 19.85 8.07
N ARG A 79 13.90 20.97 8.01
CA ARG A 79 14.47 22.33 7.98
C ARG A 79 15.07 22.74 9.32
N ASP A 80 14.50 22.23 10.41
CA ASP A 80 14.99 22.45 11.77
C ASP A 80 16.12 21.48 12.19
N ASP A 81 16.58 20.59 11.29
CA ASP A 81 17.59 19.54 11.50
C ASP A 81 17.24 18.58 12.68
N GLU A 82 15.95 18.35 12.93
CA GLU A 82 15.46 17.47 13.98
C GLU A 82 15.45 16.00 13.54
N LYS A 83 16.63 15.39 13.41
CA LYS A 83 16.83 14.05 12.83
C LYS A 83 15.96 12.95 13.43
N ASP A 84 15.75 12.95 14.74
CA ASP A 84 14.92 11.94 15.41
C ASP A 84 13.43 12.15 15.14
N VAL A 85 12.99 13.41 15.03
CA VAL A 85 11.60 13.75 14.66
C VAL A 85 11.35 13.39 13.20
N VAL A 86 12.29 13.69 12.31
CA VAL A 86 12.22 13.26 10.90
C VAL A 86 12.06 11.75 10.79
N ARG A 87 12.87 10.97 11.53
CA ARG A 87 12.77 9.50 11.52
C ARG A 87 11.40 9.01 11.99
N SER A 88 10.92 9.53 13.12
CA SER A 88 9.62 9.13 13.68
C SER A 88 8.45 9.51 12.77
N LEU A 89 8.48 10.69 12.15
CA LEU A 89 7.46 11.12 11.20
C LEU A 89 7.51 10.33 9.89
N ASP A 90 8.70 9.91 9.41
CA ASP A 90 8.84 9.08 8.21
C ASP A 90 8.23 7.69 8.45
N LEU A 91 8.47 7.09 9.62
CA LEU A 91 7.85 5.83 10.02
C LEU A 91 6.32 5.96 10.10
N LEU A 92 5.82 7.03 10.74
CA LEU A 92 4.39 7.30 10.83
C LEU A 92 3.76 7.50 9.45
N TYR A 93 4.40 8.27 8.59
CA TYR A 93 3.95 8.51 7.21
C TYR A 93 3.78 7.18 6.47
N ARG A 94 4.83 6.34 6.44
CA ARG A 94 4.79 5.05 5.73
C ARG A 94 3.75 4.11 6.30
N ARG A 95 3.58 4.08 7.63
CA ARG A 95 2.62 3.22 8.29
C ARG A 95 1.18 3.61 7.95
N VAL A 96 0.87 4.90 7.95
CA VAL A 96 -0.44 5.45 7.54
C VAL A 96 -0.68 5.23 6.05
N GLU A 97 0.32 5.50 5.21
CA GLU A 97 0.25 5.29 3.75
C GLU A 97 -0.05 3.83 3.42
N THR A 98 0.64 2.91 4.08
CA THR A 98 0.39 1.45 3.93
C THR A 98 -1.05 1.09 4.28
N GLU A 99 -1.61 1.69 5.32
CA GLU A 99 -2.97 1.37 5.75
C GLU A 99 -4.04 1.93 4.80
N ILE A 100 -3.80 3.12 4.25
CA ILE A 100 -4.63 3.68 3.18
C ILE A 100 -4.59 2.76 1.97
N LEU A 101 -3.39 2.39 1.50
CA LEU A 101 -3.20 1.51 0.35
C LEU A 101 -3.86 0.15 0.54
N LYS A 102 -3.79 -0.46 1.73
CA LYS A 102 -4.47 -1.73 2.03
C LYS A 102 -5.99 -1.62 1.88
N ARG A 103 -6.58 -0.50 2.30
CA ARG A 103 -8.03 -0.30 2.25
C ARG A 103 -8.52 0.05 0.85
N GLU A 104 -7.71 0.75 0.07
CA GLU A 104 -7.98 1.11 -1.32
C GLU A 104 -7.61 -0.02 -2.31
N ALA A 105 -6.90 -1.05 -1.86
CA ALA A 105 -6.47 -2.15 -2.70
C ALA A 105 -7.65 -2.89 -3.31
N THR A 106 -7.55 -3.14 -4.62
CA THR A 106 -8.47 -3.99 -5.37
C THR A 106 -8.52 -5.40 -4.75
N PRO A 107 -9.63 -6.14 -4.92
CA PRO A 107 -9.69 -7.54 -4.47
C PRO A 107 -8.52 -8.39 -4.96
N GLY A 108 -8.06 -8.16 -6.19
CA GLY A 108 -6.89 -8.84 -6.77
C GLY A 108 -5.59 -8.52 -6.02
N MET A 109 -5.33 -7.25 -5.74
CA MET A 109 -4.13 -6.83 -4.99
C MET A 109 -4.15 -7.28 -3.52
N ARG A 110 -5.33 -7.30 -2.89
CA ARG A 110 -5.49 -7.87 -1.54
C ARG A 110 -5.15 -9.37 -1.53
N LEU A 111 -5.69 -10.13 -2.48
CA LEU A 111 -5.37 -11.53 -2.64
C LEU A 111 -3.87 -11.75 -2.89
N LEU A 112 -3.23 -10.94 -3.74
CA LEU A 112 -1.78 -11.03 -3.99
C LEU A 112 -0.99 -10.85 -2.68
N ASN A 113 -1.32 -9.82 -1.91
CA ASN A 113 -0.68 -9.56 -0.63
C ASN A 113 -0.85 -10.74 0.34
N ASP A 114 -2.06 -11.30 0.45
CA ASP A 114 -2.33 -12.45 1.31
C ASP A 114 -1.54 -13.70 0.88
N LEU A 115 -1.47 -13.96 -0.43
CA LEU A 115 -0.69 -15.06 -1.00
C LEU A 115 0.80 -14.92 -0.70
N LEU A 116 1.36 -13.71 -0.84
CA LEU A 116 2.77 -13.45 -0.52
C LEU A 116 3.05 -13.61 0.97
N ASN A 117 2.14 -13.13 1.84
CA ASN A 117 2.30 -13.22 3.30
C ASN A 117 2.18 -14.66 3.83
N MET A 118 1.63 -15.60 3.06
CA MET A 118 1.65 -17.01 3.42
C MET A 118 3.03 -17.66 3.32
N TYR A 119 4.01 -17.00 2.68
CA TYR A 119 5.35 -17.56 2.53
C TYR A 119 6.17 -17.38 3.81
N ASP A 120 6.54 -18.50 4.43
CA ASP A 120 7.34 -18.53 5.67
C ASP A 120 8.86 -18.35 5.44
N GLY A 121 9.30 -18.26 4.19
CA GLY A 121 10.70 -18.11 3.83
C GLY A 121 11.45 -19.41 3.50
N PHE A 122 10.84 -20.58 3.76
CA PHE A 122 11.53 -21.88 3.73
C PHE A 122 10.90 -22.89 2.75
N ASP A 123 9.58 -23.07 2.77
CA ASP A 123 8.91 -24.12 1.97
C ASP A 123 8.22 -23.55 0.73
N TYR A 124 8.96 -23.44 -0.37
CA TYR A 124 8.45 -22.88 -1.62
C TYR A 124 7.34 -23.74 -2.25
N ASP A 125 7.53 -25.06 -2.30
CA ASP A 125 6.56 -25.97 -2.91
C ASP A 125 5.28 -26.10 -2.07
N GLY A 126 5.42 -26.17 -0.74
CA GLY A 126 4.28 -26.16 0.17
C GLY A 126 3.54 -24.83 0.15
N TRP A 127 4.25 -23.71 0.03
CA TRP A 127 3.66 -22.39 -0.16
C TRP A 127 2.85 -22.31 -1.46
N LEU A 128 3.39 -22.77 -2.60
CA LEU A 128 2.65 -22.77 -3.87
C LEU A 128 1.38 -23.62 -3.80
N LYS A 129 1.42 -24.78 -3.13
CA LYS A 129 0.22 -25.61 -2.94
C LYS A 129 -0.83 -24.94 -2.06
N LYS A 130 -0.41 -24.22 -1.00
CA LYS A 130 -1.32 -23.41 -0.16
C LYS A 130 -1.93 -22.27 -0.97
N CYS A 131 -1.12 -21.59 -1.78
CA CYS A 131 -1.59 -20.55 -2.70
C CYS A 131 -2.60 -21.09 -3.71
N GLN A 132 -2.32 -22.24 -4.32
CA GLN A 132 -3.23 -22.90 -5.26
C GLN A 132 -4.58 -23.17 -4.62
N LYS A 133 -4.58 -23.75 -3.42
CA LYS A 133 -5.82 -24.01 -2.68
C LYS A 133 -6.57 -22.71 -2.37
N CYS A 134 -5.87 -21.69 -1.89
CA CYS A 134 -6.46 -20.38 -1.59
C CYS A 134 -7.08 -19.74 -2.84
N MET A 135 -6.41 -19.79 -3.98
CA MET A 135 -6.93 -19.30 -5.26
C MET A 135 -8.18 -20.07 -5.71
N ILE A 136 -8.19 -21.40 -5.57
CA ILE A 136 -9.38 -22.23 -5.84
C ILE A 136 -10.53 -21.84 -4.91
N ASP A 137 -10.27 -21.64 -3.62
CA ASP A 137 -11.31 -21.28 -2.66
C ASP A 137 -11.83 -19.84 -2.86
N THR A 138 -11.05 -18.96 -3.50
CA THR A 138 -11.35 -17.52 -3.64
C THR A 138 -11.94 -17.16 -5.01
N PHE A 139 -11.42 -17.73 -6.11
CA PHE A 139 -11.91 -17.40 -7.44
C PHE A 139 -13.32 -17.96 -7.65
N PRO A 140 -14.21 -17.25 -8.37
CA PRO A 140 -15.46 -17.85 -8.82
C PRO A 140 -15.16 -18.96 -9.83
N ARG A 141 -15.98 -20.02 -9.85
CA ARG A 141 -15.89 -21.06 -10.88
C ARG A 141 -16.29 -20.47 -12.23
N GLU A 142 -15.37 -20.56 -13.20
CA GLU A 142 -15.58 -20.07 -14.57
C GLU A 142 -16.35 -21.06 -15.45
N ASP A 143 -17.34 -21.77 -14.90
CA ASP A 143 -18.21 -22.61 -15.72
C ASP A 143 -19.34 -21.77 -16.37
N PRO A 144 -19.76 -22.08 -17.61
CA PRO A 144 -20.76 -21.29 -18.34
C PRO A 144 -22.09 -21.13 -17.60
N PHE A 145 -22.42 -22.04 -16.68
CA PHE A 145 -23.63 -21.96 -15.89
C PHE A 145 -23.43 -21.07 -14.66
N SER A 146 -22.29 -21.12 -13.97
CA SER A 146 -21.96 -20.22 -12.85
C SER A 146 -21.81 -18.76 -13.26
N ILE A 147 -21.40 -18.46 -14.49
CA ILE A 147 -21.35 -17.07 -15.01
C ILE A 147 -22.76 -16.54 -15.33
N LEU A 148 -23.68 -17.41 -15.78
CA LEU A 148 -25.02 -17.01 -16.21
C LEU A 148 -26.08 -17.09 -15.10
N VAL A 149 -25.81 -17.85 -14.04
CA VAL A 149 -26.79 -18.18 -13.01
C VAL A 149 -26.53 -17.33 -11.75
N PRO A 150 -27.52 -16.56 -11.26
CA PRO A 150 -27.37 -15.78 -10.05
C PRO A 150 -26.96 -16.62 -8.82
N PRO A 151 -26.15 -16.08 -7.90
CA PRO A 151 -25.89 -16.70 -6.61
C PRO A 151 -27.19 -17.12 -5.90
N GLY A 152 -27.29 -18.40 -5.50
CA GLY A 152 -28.47 -18.95 -4.82
C GLY A 152 -29.57 -19.50 -5.73
N PHE A 153 -29.35 -19.55 -7.05
CA PHE A 153 -30.23 -20.25 -7.97
C PHE A 153 -29.80 -21.72 -8.14
N ASP A 154 -30.67 -22.64 -7.71
CA ASP A 154 -30.51 -24.07 -7.87
C ASP A 154 -30.91 -24.45 -9.32
N ILE A 155 -29.92 -24.84 -10.12
CA ILE A 155 -30.08 -25.21 -11.53
C ILE A 155 -30.91 -26.50 -11.66
N ASP A 156 -30.72 -27.46 -10.75
CA ASP A 156 -31.39 -28.76 -10.81
C ASP A 156 -32.88 -28.62 -10.44
N LYS A 157 -33.18 -27.78 -9.44
CA LYS A 157 -34.55 -27.54 -8.97
C LYS A 157 -35.24 -26.36 -9.64
N HIS A 158 -34.54 -25.59 -10.47
CA HIS A 158 -35.03 -24.37 -11.12
C HIS A 158 -35.63 -23.37 -10.10
N GLN A 159 -35.02 -23.26 -8.93
CA GLN A 159 -35.51 -22.43 -7.82
C GLN A 159 -34.45 -21.45 -7.37
N GLY A 160 -34.86 -20.19 -7.18
CA GLY A 160 -34.01 -19.15 -6.63
C GLY A 160 -34.27 -17.80 -7.30
N PRO A 161 -33.63 -16.74 -6.79
CA PRO A 161 -33.73 -15.40 -7.37
C PRO A 161 -33.16 -15.39 -8.80
N LEU A 162 -33.99 -15.01 -9.78
CA LEU A 162 -33.58 -14.86 -11.19
C LEU A 162 -32.78 -13.58 -11.47
N ARG A 163 -32.66 -12.69 -10.47
CA ARG A 163 -31.88 -11.47 -10.57
C ARG A 163 -30.53 -11.70 -9.93
N PRO A 164 -29.42 -11.46 -10.64
CA PRO A 164 -28.12 -11.27 -10.01
C PRO A 164 -28.26 -10.18 -8.93
N PRO A 165 -27.63 -10.34 -7.75
CA PRO A 165 -27.35 -9.19 -6.90
C PRO A 165 -26.70 -8.11 -7.75
N LEU A 166 -27.09 -6.85 -7.58
CA LEU A 166 -26.49 -5.72 -8.31
C LEU A 166 -25.03 -5.46 -7.91
N GLU A 167 -24.48 -6.27 -6.98
CA GLU A 167 -23.19 -6.07 -6.30
C GLU A 167 -22.21 -7.24 -6.49
N VAL A 168 -22.32 -8.06 -7.54
CA VAL A 168 -21.31 -9.11 -7.79
C VAL A 168 -20.14 -8.56 -8.62
N ASP A 169 -19.38 -7.66 -8.01
CA ASP A 169 -18.17 -7.06 -8.59
C ASP A 169 -17.04 -8.10 -8.78
N ASP A 170 -17.16 -9.27 -8.12
CA ASP A 170 -16.12 -10.32 -8.12
C ASP A 170 -16.33 -11.41 -9.18
N THR A 171 -17.30 -11.27 -10.10
CA THR A 171 -17.58 -12.31 -11.13
C THR A 171 -16.40 -12.64 -12.03
N LEU A 172 -15.45 -11.71 -12.19
CA LEU A 172 -14.25 -11.86 -13.01
C LEU A 172 -12.95 -11.74 -12.20
N LEU A 173 -12.99 -12.00 -10.89
CA LEU A 173 -11.86 -11.81 -9.98
C LEU A 173 -10.54 -12.46 -10.47
N ARG A 174 -10.59 -13.65 -11.08
CA ARG A 174 -9.38 -14.27 -11.65
C ARG A 174 -8.80 -13.47 -12.81
N VAL A 175 -9.65 -12.97 -13.70
CA VAL A 175 -9.25 -12.15 -14.86
C VAL A 175 -8.67 -10.82 -14.38
N ASP A 176 -9.33 -10.18 -13.42
CA ASP A 176 -8.86 -8.92 -12.84
C ASP A 176 -7.54 -9.12 -12.09
N PHE A 177 -7.42 -10.18 -11.30
CA PHE A 177 -6.16 -10.56 -10.64
C PHE A 177 -5.02 -10.73 -11.66
N VAL A 178 -5.22 -11.54 -12.71
CA VAL A 178 -4.18 -11.77 -13.73
C VAL A 178 -3.78 -10.46 -14.42
N ARG A 179 -4.77 -9.63 -14.81
CA ARG A 179 -4.51 -8.35 -15.49
C ARG A 179 -3.74 -7.38 -14.59
N GLU A 180 -4.16 -7.22 -13.35
CA GLU A 180 -3.56 -6.28 -12.40
C GLU A 180 -2.16 -6.72 -11.97
N VAL A 181 -1.96 -8.01 -11.71
CA VAL A 181 -0.65 -8.56 -11.33
C VAL A 181 0.34 -8.49 -12.49
N ASP A 182 -0.10 -8.75 -13.72
CA ASP A 182 0.77 -8.58 -14.90
C ASP A 182 1.17 -7.11 -15.08
N ALA A 183 0.22 -6.17 -14.97
CA ALA A 183 0.52 -4.74 -15.04
C ALA A 183 1.55 -4.31 -13.99
N LEU A 184 1.38 -4.74 -12.73
CA LEU A 184 2.34 -4.49 -11.65
C LEU A 184 3.73 -5.05 -11.97
N LEU A 185 3.82 -6.27 -12.51
CA LEU A 185 5.10 -6.87 -12.90
C LEU A 185 5.80 -6.07 -14.01
N GLN A 186 5.05 -5.53 -14.98
CA GLN A 186 5.63 -4.70 -16.04
C GLN A 186 6.21 -3.39 -15.47
N GLU A 187 5.49 -2.72 -14.57
CA GLU A 187 5.95 -1.50 -13.90
C GLU A 187 7.24 -1.76 -13.10
N VAL A 188 7.25 -2.81 -12.28
CA VAL A 188 8.39 -3.16 -11.43
C VAL A 188 9.64 -3.52 -12.25
N ARG A 189 9.46 -4.19 -13.41
CA ARG A 189 10.55 -4.53 -14.33
C ARG A 189 11.09 -3.28 -15.03
N HIS A 190 10.24 -2.34 -15.41
CA HIS A 190 10.65 -1.08 -16.02
C HIS A 190 11.58 -0.29 -15.08
N GLU A 191 11.17 -0.10 -13.83
CA GLU A 191 12.00 0.56 -12.81
C GLU A 191 13.32 -0.17 -12.53
N GLN A 192 13.31 -1.51 -12.60
CA GLN A 192 14.52 -2.30 -12.38
C GLN A 192 15.55 -2.09 -13.50
N SER A 193 15.11 -1.92 -14.75
CA SER A 193 16.00 -1.62 -15.88
C SER A 193 16.73 -0.29 -15.72
N GLU A 194 16.12 0.69 -15.04
CA GLU A 194 16.71 2.02 -14.81
C GLU A 194 17.75 2.01 -13.67
N ALA A 195 17.62 1.09 -12.70
CA ALA A 195 18.41 1.07 -11.46
C ALA A 195 19.70 0.23 -11.50
N GLN A 196 20.06 -0.40 -12.63
CA GLN A 196 21.07 -1.47 -12.71
C GLN A 196 22.56 -1.06 -12.65
N ASN A 197 22.92 0.15 -12.20
CA ASN A 197 24.29 0.65 -12.31
C ASN A 197 25.00 0.87 -10.96
N ALA A 198 25.25 -0.20 -10.19
CA ALA A 198 26.11 -0.13 -9.00
C ALA A 198 27.14 -1.29 -9.00
N GLU A 199 28.34 -1.02 -9.48
CA GLU A 199 29.49 -1.93 -9.43
C GLU A 199 30.39 -1.60 -8.24
N GLY A 200 30.30 -2.40 -7.17
CA GLY A 200 31.19 -2.24 -6.01
C GLY A 200 31.10 -3.40 -5.01
N LEU A 201 32.11 -3.50 -4.15
CA LEU A 201 32.19 -4.41 -2.99
C LEU A 201 32.21 -3.63 -1.65
N ASP A 202 32.06 -2.31 -1.70
CA ASP A 202 31.90 -1.51 -0.50
C ASP A 202 30.58 -1.85 0.21
N PRO A 203 30.45 -1.55 1.52
CA PRO A 203 29.27 -1.89 2.30
C PRO A 203 27.95 -1.35 1.72
N GLU A 204 27.99 -0.19 1.05
CA GLU A 204 26.83 0.45 0.43
C GLU A 204 26.41 -0.31 -0.84
N SER A 205 27.37 -0.67 -1.69
CA SER A 205 27.18 -1.53 -2.86
C SER A 205 26.68 -2.94 -2.48
N VAL A 206 27.15 -3.50 -1.36
CA VAL A 206 26.66 -4.79 -0.84
C VAL A 206 25.21 -4.67 -0.38
N ALA A 207 24.85 -3.60 0.35
CA ALA A 207 23.48 -3.35 0.76
C ALA A 207 22.53 -3.18 -0.45
N ILE A 208 22.97 -2.45 -1.48
CA ILE A 208 22.22 -2.30 -2.74
C ILE A 208 22.01 -3.65 -3.41
N LYS A 209 23.05 -4.48 -3.51
CA LYS A 209 22.96 -5.83 -4.09
C LYS A 209 22.01 -6.74 -3.33
N LEU A 210 22.07 -6.75 -1.99
CA LEU A 210 21.16 -7.54 -1.16
C LEU A 210 19.71 -7.10 -1.36
N LYS A 211 19.45 -5.79 -1.35
CA LYS A 211 18.11 -5.23 -1.63
C LYS A 211 17.61 -5.63 -3.02
N GLN A 212 18.50 -5.63 -4.02
CA GLN A 212 18.16 -6.05 -5.38
C GLN A 212 17.86 -7.56 -5.45
N GLN A 213 18.59 -8.39 -4.71
CA GLN A 213 18.34 -9.83 -4.62
C GLN A 213 16.99 -10.13 -3.95
N GLU A 214 16.65 -9.43 -2.87
CA GLU A 214 15.33 -9.54 -2.24
C GLU A 214 14.22 -9.12 -3.21
N LYS A 215 14.37 -7.97 -3.88
CA LYS A 215 13.41 -7.52 -4.91
C LYS A 215 13.24 -8.58 -6.00
N GLN A 216 14.34 -9.18 -6.49
CA GLN A 216 14.27 -10.23 -7.50
C GLN A 216 13.57 -11.50 -7.00
N ARG A 217 13.76 -11.86 -5.72
CA ARG A 217 13.06 -13.01 -5.11
C ARG A 217 11.56 -12.76 -5.07
N THR A 218 11.13 -11.57 -4.66
CA THR A 218 9.72 -11.18 -4.64
C THR A 218 9.13 -11.17 -6.05
N ILE A 219 9.84 -10.62 -7.05
CA ILE A 219 9.38 -10.67 -8.45
C ILE A 219 9.12 -12.10 -8.90
N ARG A 220 10.03 -13.04 -8.62
CA ARG A 220 9.86 -14.46 -8.97
C ARG A 220 8.66 -15.11 -8.26
N GLN A 221 8.39 -14.72 -7.02
CA GLN A 221 7.21 -15.19 -6.30
C GLN A 221 5.93 -14.70 -6.98
N VAL A 222 5.87 -13.42 -7.33
CA VAL A 222 4.73 -12.84 -8.03
C VAL A 222 4.53 -13.47 -9.42
N GLU A 223 5.61 -13.70 -10.16
CA GLU A 223 5.57 -14.43 -11.44
C GLU A 223 5.01 -15.85 -11.29
N ALA A 224 5.40 -16.57 -10.24
CA ALA A 224 4.88 -17.91 -9.98
C ALA A 224 3.40 -17.91 -9.59
N LEU A 225 2.95 -16.91 -8.82
CA LEU A 225 1.53 -16.73 -8.50
C LEU A 225 0.72 -16.37 -9.75
N LEU A 226 1.25 -15.54 -10.64
CA LEU A 226 0.61 -15.20 -11.91
C LEU A 226 0.46 -16.44 -12.81
N ASP A 227 1.53 -17.21 -12.97
CA ASP A 227 1.50 -18.45 -13.76
C ASP A 227 0.52 -19.49 -13.17
N LEU A 228 0.50 -19.60 -11.83
CA LEU A 228 -0.44 -20.45 -11.12
C LEU A 228 -1.90 -20.02 -11.35
N ALA A 229 -2.19 -18.72 -11.31
CA ALA A 229 -3.53 -18.20 -11.55
C ALA A 229 -3.98 -18.42 -13.01
N ILE A 230 -3.09 -18.28 -13.98
CA ILE A 230 -3.37 -18.52 -15.41
C ILE A 230 -3.69 -20.00 -15.65
N ASN A 231 -2.86 -20.89 -15.11
CA ASN A 231 -2.93 -22.34 -15.31
C ASN A 231 -3.78 -23.07 -14.25
N LEU A 232 -4.58 -22.33 -13.48
CA LEU A 232 -5.35 -22.90 -12.38
C LEU A 232 -6.40 -23.88 -12.92
N ASN A 233 -6.37 -25.11 -12.39
CA ASN A 233 -7.36 -26.14 -12.65
C ASN A 233 -8.15 -26.46 -11.37
N TRP A 234 -9.46 -26.65 -11.55
CA TRP A 234 -10.44 -26.91 -10.49
C TRP A 234 -10.55 -28.39 -10.12
#